data_AF-G1V0M6-F1
#
_entry.id   AF-G1V0M6-F1
#
_cell.length_a   1.000
_cell.length_b   1.000
_cell.length_c   1.000
_cell.angle_alpha   90.00
_cell.angle_beta   90.00
_cell.angle_gamma   90.00
#
_symmetry.space_group_name_H-M   'P 1'
#
loop_
_entity.id
_entity.type
_entity.pdbx_description
1 polymer ?
#
loop_
_entity_poly.entity_id
_entity_poly.type
_entity_poly.pdbx_seq_one_letter_code
_entity_poly.pdbx_strand_id
1 'polypeptide(L)'
;MVDEALERFMGNEAMLERYLQKFLSEKSYVMLRDSLASNDWEAAGRAAHTLKSVCGTIGCEAMQELVILQERHIRAGEWKEAVDMMPEISNSYENICGVIRA
;
A
#
# COMPACT_ATOMS: atom_id res chain seq x y z
N MET A 1 -32.94 -8.05 -2.89
CA MET A 1 -31.78 -7.25 -3.33
C MET A 1 -30.59 -7.40 -2.37
N VAL A 2 -30.47 -8.56 -1.72
CA VAL A 2 -29.32 -8.93 -0.87
C VAL A 2 -28.47 -10.01 -1.57
N ASP A 3 -28.96 -10.57 -2.67
CA ASP A 3 -28.41 -11.77 -3.30
C ASP A 3 -27.28 -11.48 -4.32
N GLU A 4 -27.29 -10.33 -4.99
CA GLU A 4 -26.26 -9.98 -6.00
C GLU A 4 -24.89 -9.64 -5.39
N ALA A 5 -24.85 -9.19 -4.13
CA ALA A 5 -23.61 -8.97 -3.39
C ALA A 5 -23.01 -10.30 -2.88
N LEU A 6 -23.87 -11.26 -2.49
CA LEU A 6 -23.45 -12.56 -1.97
C LEU A 6 -22.94 -13.50 -3.08
N GLU A 7 -23.49 -13.43 -4.30
CA GLU A 7 -23.01 -14.23 -5.44
C GLU A 7 -21.58 -13.85 -5.91
N ARG A 8 -21.11 -12.63 -5.66
CA ARG A 8 -19.70 -12.25 -5.88
C ARG A 8 -18.75 -12.77 -4.79
N PHE A 9 -19.25 -13.10 -3.60
CA PHE A 9 -18.45 -13.45 -2.42
C PHE A 9 -18.20 -14.95 -2.28
N MET A 10 -19.03 -15.83 -2.85
CA MET A 10 -18.94 -17.28 -2.67
C MET A 10 -17.83 -18.00 -3.46
N GLY A 11 -16.91 -17.27 -4.11
CA GLY A 11 -15.78 -17.87 -4.85
C GLY A 11 -14.40 -17.30 -4.51
N ASN A 12 -14.31 -16.24 -3.70
CA ASN A 12 -13.08 -15.47 -3.55
C ASN A 12 -12.74 -15.00 -2.13
N GLU A 13 -13.54 -15.29 -1.10
CA GLU A 13 -13.19 -14.97 0.31
C GLU A 13 -11.84 -15.56 0.70
N ALA A 14 -11.61 -16.85 0.40
CA ALA A 14 -10.32 -17.51 0.65
C ALA A 14 -9.15 -16.91 -0.17
N MET A 15 -9.45 -16.32 -1.33
CA MET A 15 -8.44 -15.64 -2.16
C MET A 15 -8.15 -14.24 -1.63
N LEU A 16 -9.17 -13.51 -1.19
CA LEU A 16 -9.05 -12.22 -0.51
C LEU A 16 -8.27 -12.38 0.79
N GLU A 17 -8.62 -13.34 1.63
CA GLU A 17 -7.89 -13.69 2.85
C GLU A 17 -6.43 -14.03 2.53
N ARG A 18 -6.18 -14.84 1.49
CA ARG A 18 -4.80 -15.10 1.01
C ARG A 18 -4.07 -13.85 0.57
N TYR A 19 -4.72 -12.90 -0.11
CA TYR A 19 -4.09 -11.65 -0.52
C TYR A 19 -3.81 -10.72 0.65
N LEU A 20 -4.71 -10.64 1.63
CA LEU A 20 -4.52 -9.90 2.87
C LEU A 20 -3.38 -10.52 3.71
N GLN A 21 -3.30 -11.84 3.79
CA GLN A 21 -2.16 -12.52 4.44
C GLN A 21 -0.85 -12.27 3.69
N LYS A 22 -0.88 -12.25 2.35
CA LYS A 22 0.29 -11.88 1.55
C LYS A 22 0.73 -10.44 1.80
N PHE A 23 -0.20 -9.50 2.01
CA PHE A 23 0.12 -8.10 2.34
C PHE A 23 1.01 -8.01 3.59
N LEU A 24 0.74 -8.82 4.63
CA LEU A 24 1.58 -8.85 5.84
C LEU A 24 3.02 -9.30 5.60
N SER A 25 3.27 -10.06 4.52
CA SER A 25 4.59 -10.55 4.12
C SER A 25 5.24 -9.72 3.00
N GLU A 26 4.50 -8.76 2.44
CA GLU A 26 4.93 -7.92 1.34
C GLU A 26 5.94 -6.87 1.85
N LYS A 27 6.98 -6.59 1.05
CA LYS A 27 8.15 -5.82 1.49
C LYS A 27 8.18 -4.39 0.98
N SER A 28 7.32 -4.00 0.04
CA SER A 28 7.38 -2.70 -0.63
C SER A 28 7.23 -1.53 0.34
N TYR A 29 6.42 -1.66 1.41
CA TYR A 29 6.36 -0.63 2.46
C TYR A 29 7.70 -0.46 3.20
N VAL A 30 8.32 -1.56 3.63
CA VAL A 30 9.62 -1.53 4.32
C VAL A 30 10.70 -0.99 3.40
N MET A 31 10.73 -1.46 2.15
CA MET A 31 11.66 -1.00 1.13
C MET A 31 11.49 0.49 0.84
N LEU A 32 10.26 1.00 0.78
CA LEU A 32 9.96 2.41 0.58
C LEU A 32 10.54 3.26 1.72
N ARG A 33 10.23 2.90 2.97
CA ARG A 33 10.75 3.57 4.17
C ARG A 33 12.29 3.59 4.18
N ASP A 34 12.91 2.43 3.97
CA ASP A 34 14.36 2.28 4.07
C ASP A 34 15.09 3.00 2.91
N SER A 35 14.50 2.99 1.71
CA SER A 35 15.04 3.70 0.55
C SER A 35 14.98 5.22 0.74
N LEU A 36 13.85 5.74 1.26
CA LEU A 36 13.74 7.16 1.60
C LEU A 36 14.76 7.56 2.69
N ALA A 37 14.93 6.74 3.73
CA ALA A 37 15.89 7.00 4.80
C ALA A 37 17.35 6.98 4.34
N SER A 38 17.66 6.21 3.30
CA SER A 38 19.00 6.13 2.69
C SER A 38 19.20 7.08 1.51
N ASN A 39 18.19 7.90 1.18
CA ASN A 39 18.15 8.77 0.00
C ASN A 39 18.35 8.01 -1.34
N ASP A 40 18.00 6.72 -1.39
CA ASP A 40 17.95 5.95 -2.64
C ASP A 40 16.62 6.23 -3.35
N TRP A 41 16.54 7.37 -4.03
CA TRP A 41 15.31 7.86 -4.66
C TRP A 41 14.79 6.95 -5.78
N GLU A 42 15.69 6.26 -6.48
CA GLU A 42 15.28 5.29 -7.48
C GLU A 42 14.62 4.06 -6.84
N ALA A 43 15.23 3.52 -5.77
CA ALA A 43 14.63 2.41 -5.04
C ALA A 43 13.32 2.84 -4.37
N ALA A 44 13.24 4.05 -3.83
CA ALA A 44 12.02 4.61 -3.27
C ALA A 44 10.90 4.69 -4.32
N GLY A 45 11.19 5.17 -5.52
CA GLY A 45 10.22 5.22 -6.62
C GLY A 45 9.70 3.84 -7.03
N ARG A 46 10.60 2.84 -7.13
CA ARG A 46 10.20 1.45 -7.41
C ARG A 46 9.35 0.87 -6.28
N ALA A 47 9.73 1.09 -5.03
CA ALA A 47 9.01 0.61 -3.87
C ALA A 47 7.61 1.23 -3.76
N ALA A 48 7.48 2.55 -3.96
CA ALA A 48 6.19 3.24 -4.02
C ALA A 48 5.30 2.69 -5.15
N HIS A 49 5.88 2.45 -6.33
CA HIS A 49 5.16 1.84 -7.45
C HIS A 49 4.62 0.44 -7.14
N THR A 50 5.41 -0.40 -6.47
CA THR A 50 4.96 -1.72 -6.03
C THR A 50 3.87 -1.59 -4.97
N LEU A 51 4.09 -0.74 -3.96
CA LEU A 51 3.15 -0.57 -2.85
C LEU A 51 1.78 -0.06 -3.32
N LYS A 52 1.73 0.88 -4.28
CA LYS A 52 0.45 1.34 -4.85
C LYS A 52 -0.32 0.20 -5.52
N SER A 53 0.39 -0.70 -6.21
CA SER A 53 -0.21 -1.81 -6.96
C SER A 53 -0.75 -2.85 -6.00
N VAL A 54 -0.01 -3.10 -4.92
CA VAL A 54 -0.44 -3.96 -3.81
C VAL A 54 -1.70 -3.39 -3.16
N CYS A 55 -1.71 -2.10 -2.79
CA CYS A 55 -2.89 -1.45 -2.19
C CYS A 55 -4.12 -1.53 -3.11
N GLY A 56 -3.96 -1.28 -4.41
CA GLY A 56 -5.05 -1.43 -5.39
C GLY A 56 -5.54 -2.86 -5.56
N THR A 57 -4.66 -3.86 -5.41
CA THR A 57 -5.03 -5.28 -5.50
C THR A 57 -5.91 -5.71 -4.34
N ILE A 58 -5.70 -5.16 -3.14
CA ILE A 58 -6.46 -5.50 -1.93
C ILE A 58 -7.60 -4.52 -1.62
N GLY A 59 -7.82 -3.50 -2.47
CA GLY A 59 -8.88 -2.51 -2.29
C GLY A 59 -8.61 -1.48 -1.18
N CYS A 60 -7.36 -1.26 -0.79
CA CYS A 60 -6.98 -0.22 0.18
C CYS A 60 -6.83 1.14 -0.50
N GLU A 61 -7.95 1.70 -0.98
CA GLU A 61 -8.00 2.93 -1.80
C GLU A 61 -7.32 4.13 -1.11
N ALA A 62 -7.62 4.38 0.17
CA ALA A 62 -7.03 5.51 0.90
C ALA A 62 -5.50 5.42 0.97
N MET A 63 -4.94 4.23 1.24
CA MET A 63 -3.48 4.05 1.23
C MET A 63 -2.91 4.15 -0.20
N GLN A 64 -3.64 3.63 -1.18
CA GLN A 64 -3.23 3.70 -2.58
C GLN A 64 -3.08 5.15 -3.06
N GLU A 65 -4.03 6.03 -2.74
CA GLU A 65 -3.98 7.45 -3.11
C GLU A 65 -2.77 8.16 -2.51
N LEU A 66 -2.46 7.91 -1.23
CA LEU A 66 -1.28 8.45 -0.58
C LEU A 66 0.01 8.02 -1.28
N VAL A 67 0.12 6.74 -1.63
CA VAL A 67 1.33 6.20 -2.29
C VAL A 67 1.43 6.67 -3.74
N ILE A 68 0.31 6.87 -4.45
CA ILE A 68 0.29 7.50 -5.78
C ILE A 68 0.85 8.91 -5.71
N LEU A 69 0.39 9.70 -4.73
CA LEU A 69 0.84 11.07 -4.52
C LEU A 69 2.34 11.10 -4.16
N GLN A 70 2.79 10.21 -3.29
CA GLN A 70 4.20 10.10 -2.92
C GLN A 70 5.08 9.68 -4.11
N GLU A 71 4.66 8.69 -4.91
CA GLU A 71 5.37 8.29 -6.14
C GLU A 71 5.51 9.47 -7.10
N ARG A 72 4.49 10.33 -7.21
CA ARG A 72 4.54 11.54 -8.03
C ARG A 72 5.60 12.52 -7.52
N HIS A 73 5.63 12.80 -6.22
CA HIS A 73 6.65 13.66 -5.61
C HIS A 73 8.07 13.13 -5.84
N ILE A 74 8.28 11.82 -5.67
CA ILE A 74 9.56 11.16 -5.97
C ILE A 74 9.94 11.36 -7.45
N ARG A 75 9.00 11.15 -8.38
CA ARG A 75 9.28 11.33 -9.82
C ARG A 75 9.57 12.78 -10.20
N ALA A 76 8.99 13.75 -9.48
CA ALA A 76 9.19 15.18 -9.69
C ALA A 76 10.48 15.71 -9.04
N GLY A 77 11.16 14.92 -8.21
CA GLY A 77 12.31 15.36 -7.42
C GLY A 77 11.93 16.17 -6.18
N GLU A 78 10.66 16.11 -5.77
CA GLU A 78 10.08 16.78 -4.60
C GLU A 78 10.33 15.91 -3.36
N TRP A 79 11.61 15.72 -3.02
CA TRP A 79 12.05 14.75 -2.00
C TRP A 79 11.52 15.04 -0.61
N LYS A 80 11.45 16.34 -0.25
CA LYS A 80 10.97 16.76 1.06
C LYS A 80 9.49 16.39 1.20
N GLU A 81 8.69 16.71 0.20
CA GLU A 81 7.27 16.41 0.13
C GLU A 81 7.04 14.89 0.19
N ALA A 82 7.82 14.11 -0.57
CA ALA A 82 7.74 12.65 -0.51
C ALA A 82 8.06 12.08 0.88
N VAL A 83 9.06 12.61 1.57
CA VAL A 83 9.44 12.18 2.92
C VAL A 83 8.41 12.62 3.96
N ASP A 84 7.89 13.85 3.86
CA ASP A 84 6.92 14.42 4.80
C ASP A 84 5.57 13.67 4.78
N MET A 85 5.29 12.88 3.73
CA MET A 85 4.11 12.00 3.65
C MET A 85 4.24 10.68 4.42
N MET A 86 5.46 10.27 4.82
CA MET A 86 5.67 8.98 5.47
C MET A 86 4.88 8.76 6.75
N PRO A 87 4.68 9.74 7.65
CA PRO A 87 3.87 9.55 8.85
C PRO A 87 2.44 9.10 8.55
N GLU A 88 1.80 9.69 7.53
CA GLU A 88 0.43 9.33 7.14
C GLU A 88 0.37 7.94 6.49
N ILE A 89 1.33 7.63 5.61
CA ILE A 89 1.46 6.32 4.97
C ILE A 89 1.71 5.23 6.02
N SER A 90 2.59 5.49 7.00
CA SER A 90 2.88 4.56 8.09
C SER A 90 1.65 4.28 8.95
N ASN A 91 0.91 5.31 9.35
CA ASN A 91 -0.33 5.15 10.10
C ASN A 91 -1.38 4.34 9.31
N SER A 92 -1.51 4.61 8.01
CA SER A 92 -2.41 3.85 7.13
C SER A 92 -2.01 2.38 7.04
N TYR A 93 -0.72 2.09 6.84
CA TYR A 93 -0.17 0.74 6.81
C TYR A 93 -0.42 -0.02 8.13
N GLU A 94 -0.14 0.62 9.27
CA GLU A 94 -0.35 0.03 10.59
C GLU A 94 -1.82 -0.30 10.85
N ASN A 95 -2.74 0.58 10.46
CA ASN A 95 -4.18 0.33 10.55
C ASN A 95 -4.61 -0.86 9.70
N ILE A 96 -4.16 -0.95 8.45
CA ILE A 96 -4.45 -2.09 7.57
C ILE A 96 -3.91 -3.39 8.18
N CYS A 97 -2.66 -3.39 8.64
CA CYS A 97 -2.07 -4.54 9.32
C CYS A 97 -2.83 -4.92 10.60
N GLY A 98 -3.34 -3.96 11.36
CA GLY A 98 -4.16 -4.19 12.54
C GLY A 98 -5.47 -4.89 12.20
N VAL A 99 -6.16 -4.43 11.15
CA VAL A 99 -7.41 -5.04 10.68
C VAL A 99 -7.18 -6.47 10.16
N ILE A 100 -6.09 -6.73 9.43
CA ILE A 100 -5.80 -8.07 8.88
C ILE A 100 -5.43 -9.08 9.98
N ARG A 101 -4.83 -8.61 11.09
CA ARG A 101 -4.39 -9.47 12.20
C ARG A 101 -5.46 -9.71 13.27
N ALA A 102 -6.55 -8.95 13.25
CA ALA A 102 -7.67 -9.06 14.19
C ALA A 102 -8.49 -10.33 13.93
#